data_AF-A0A2J5PSN0-F1
#
_entry.id   AF-A0A2J5PSN0-F1
#
_cell.length_a   1.000
_cell.length_b   1.000
_cell.length_c   1.000
_cell.angle_alpha   90.00
_cell.angle_beta   90.00
_cell.angle_gamma   90.00
#
_symmetry.space_group_name_H-M   'P 1'
#
loop_
_entity.id
_entity.type
_entity.pdbx_description
1 polymer ?
#
loop_
_entity_poly.entity_id
_entity_poly.type
_entity_poly.pdbx_seq_one_letter_code
_entity_poly.pdbx_strand_id
1 'polypeptide(L)'
;MKVKKISLYTATLLFTSSALAHGYVESPPSRAYQCHLGKNTDCGSVQWEPQSVEQASGFPEGAMPPDGKLASAGKSNFSQLDSQSPTRWAKTTIKSGKNNFVWHHSAPHRT
;
A
#
# COMPACT_ATOMS: atom_id res chain seq x y z
N MET A 1 52.92 9.92 -13.60
CA MET A 1 51.86 8.87 -13.66
C MET A 1 50.50 9.54 -13.62
N LYS A 2 49.72 9.50 -14.71
CA LYS A 2 48.36 10.06 -14.77
C LYS A 2 47.39 9.08 -14.11
N VAL A 3 46.85 9.44 -12.95
CA VAL A 3 45.81 8.65 -12.27
C VAL A 3 44.58 8.60 -13.17
N LYS A 4 44.20 7.40 -13.62
CA LYS A 4 43.06 7.17 -14.53
C LYS A 4 41.76 7.59 -13.81
N LYS A 5 41.23 8.77 -14.15
CA LYS A 5 39.96 9.33 -13.66
C LYS A 5 38.69 8.54 -14.07
N ILE A 6 38.86 7.32 -14.55
CA ILE A 6 37.77 6.49 -15.09
C ILE A 6 37.16 5.61 -13.97
N SER A 7 37.86 5.42 -12.84
CA SER A 7 37.40 4.49 -11.79
C SER A 7 36.33 5.04 -10.84
N LEU A 8 35.94 6.32 -10.94
CA LEU A 8 35.02 6.95 -9.97
C LEU A 8 33.58 7.08 -10.47
N TYR A 9 33.31 6.79 -11.75
CA TYR A 9 31.97 7.00 -12.33
C TYR A 9 31.04 5.77 -12.22
N THR A 10 31.58 4.59 -11.91
CA THR A 10 30.78 3.35 -11.87
C THR A 10 30.09 3.09 -10.53
N ALA A 11 30.40 3.85 -9.47
CA ALA A 11 29.89 3.60 -8.12
C ALA A 11 28.55 4.31 -7.80
N THR A 12 28.04 5.17 -8.68
CA THR A 12 26.82 5.98 -8.41
C THR A 12 25.52 5.40 -8.98
N LEU A 13 25.53 4.22 -9.63
CA LEU A 13 24.32 3.64 -10.24
C LEU A 13 23.47 2.74 -9.31
N LEU A 14 23.80 2.59 -8.03
CA LEU A 14 23.11 1.66 -7.13
C LEU A 14 22.08 2.30 -6.18
N PHE A 15 21.81 3.60 -6.31
CA PHE A 15 20.76 4.26 -5.52
C PHE A 15 19.50 4.49 -6.37
N THR A 16 18.94 3.42 -6.94
CA THR A 16 17.50 3.44 -7.24
C THR A 16 16.79 3.33 -5.91
N SER A 17 16.48 4.46 -5.27
CA SER A 17 15.58 4.51 -4.13
C SER A 17 14.22 4.01 -4.61
N SER A 18 13.94 2.73 -4.41
CA SER A 18 12.57 2.22 -4.40
C SER A 18 11.83 3.01 -3.32
N ALA A 19 11.04 3.97 -3.78
CA ALA A 19 10.21 4.80 -2.93
C ALA A 19 9.12 3.90 -2.33
N LEU A 20 9.29 3.53 -1.07
CA LEU A 20 8.32 2.80 -0.26
C LEU A 20 7.25 3.80 0.23
N ALA A 21 6.28 4.12 -0.63
CA ALA A 21 5.16 5.03 -0.36
C ALA A 21 4.12 4.44 0.59
N HIS A 22 4.52 4.32 1.86
CA HIS A 22 3.77 3.60 2.87
C HIS A 22 2.76 4.51 3.58
N GLY A 23 1.50 4.12 3.56
CA GLY A 23 0.43 4.78 4.31
C GLY A 23 -0.89 4.01 4.26
N TYR A 24 -1.82 4.37 5.13
CA TYR A 24 -3.16 3.78 5.16
C TYR A 24 -4.21 4.83 5.55
N VAL A 25 -5.46 4.60 5.15
CA VAL A 25 -6.59 5.40 5.64
C VAL A 25 -6.84 5.05 7.11
N GLU A 26 -6.59 6.01 8.00
CA GLU A 26 -6.78 5.90 9.45
C GLU A 26 -8.25 6.09 9.82
N SER A 27 -8.94 7.02 9.17
CA SER A 27 -10.35 7.34 9.46
C SER A 27 -11.15 7.68 8.20
N PRO A 28 -12.31 7.03 7.96
CA PRO A 28 -12.72 5.76 8.57
C PRO A 28 -11.68 4.66 8.27
N PRO A 29 -11.40 3.75 9.22
CA PRO A 29 -10.24 2.86 9.12
C PRO A 29 -10.36 1.91 7.94
N SER A 30 -9.30 1.86 7.12
CA SER A 30 -9.23 1.00 5.94
C SER A 30 -9.37 -0.48 6.31
N ARG A 31 -9.65 -1.34 5.32
CA ARG A 31 -9.74 -2.80 5.52
C ARG A 31 -8.45 -3.38 6.12
N ALA A 32 -7.29 -2.98 5.57
CA ALA A 32 -5.97 -3.38 6.04
C ALA A 32 -5.69 -2.85 7.45
N TYR A 33 -6.02 -1.59 7.72
CA TYR A 33 -5.82 -1.02 9.06
C TYR A 33 -6.75 -1.66 10.09
N GLN A 34 -7.98 -2.01 9.72
CA GLN A 34 -8.85 -2.80 10.60
C GLN A 34 -8.34 -4.21 10.87
N CYS A 35 -7.52 -4.80 9.99
CA CYS A 35 -6.79 -6.03 10.31
C CYS A 35 -5.74 -5.78 11.39
N HIS A 36 -4.97 -4.69 11.26
CA HIS A 36 -3.99 -4.29 12.27
C HIS A 36 -4.64 -4.03 13.64
N LEU A 37 -5.82 -3.40 13.66
CA LEU A 37 -6.61 -3.15 14.87
C LEU A 37 -7.30 -4.41 15.44
N GLY A 38 -7.14 -5.58 14.80
CA GLY A 38 -7.80 -6.83 15.20
C GLY A 38 -9.33 -6.83 15.02
N LYS A 39 -9.88 -5.87 14.27
CA LYS A 39 -11.33 -5.81 13.95
C LYS A 39 -11.70 -6.72 12.80
N ASN A 40 -10.80 -6.87 11.84
CA ASN A 40 -10.86 -7.90 10.82
C ASN A 40 -9.91 -9.04 11.20
N THR A 41 -10.37 -10.28 11.11
CA THR A 41 -9.56 -11.48 11.34
C THR A 41 -9.18 -12.13 10.02
N ASP A 42 -8.28 -13.13 10.09
CA ASP A 42 -7.85 -13.94 8.95
C ASP A 42 -7.26 -13.10 7.82
N CYS A 43 -6.46 -12.10 8.19
CA CYS A 43 -5.90 -11.12 7.25
C CYS A 43 -4.51 -11.49 6.73
N GLY A 44 -3.83 -12.47 7.32
CA GLY A 44 -2.46 -12.81 6.94
C GLY A 44 -1.47 -11.70 7.28
N SER A 45 -0.44 -11.53 6.44
CA SER A 45 0.69 -10.64 6.74
C SER A 45 0.34 -9.15 6.83
N VAL A 46 -0.70 -8.71 6.12
CA VAL A 46 -1.09 -7.29 6.04
C VAL A 46 -1.45 -6.66 7.40
N GLN A 47 -1.82 -7.47 8.40
CA GLN A 47 -2.13 -6.98 9.74
C GLN A 47 -0.90 -6.37 10.44
N TRP A 48 0.31 -6.75 10.03
CA TRP A 48 1.57 -6.24 10.58
C TRP A 48 2.10 -5.02 9.82
N GLU A 49 1.58 -4.78 8.62
CA GLU A 49 2.05 -3.73 7.72
C GLU A 49 0.90 -3.14 6.88
N PRO A 50 -0.15 -2.57 7.52
CA PRO A 50 -1.31 -2.02 6.80
C PRO A 50 -0.94 -0.91 5.82
N GLN A 51 0.23 -0.29 6.00
CA GLN A 51 0.79 0.77 5.17
C GLN A 51 1.35 0.30 3.82
N SER A 52 1.52 -1.01 3.60
CA SER A 52 2.31 -1.55 2.48
C SER A 52 1.48 -2.04 1.28
N VAL A 53 0.17 -1.75 1.23
CA VAL A 53 -0.73 -2.15 0.13
C VAL A 53 -0.47 -1.28 -1.10
N GLU A 54 0.62 -1.58 -1.81
CA GLU A 54 1.18 -0.76 -2.89
C GLU A 54 1.11 -1.43 -4.26
N GLN A 55 0.96 -0.59 -5.30
CA GLN A 55 1.05 -0.95 -6.72
C GLN A 55 1.50 0.27 -7.55
N ALA A 56 1.96 0.05 -8.78
CA ALA A 56 2.17 1.12 -9.74
C ALA A 56 0.91 1.98 -9.94
N SER A 57 1.11 3.29 -10.11
CA SER A 57 0.04 4.26 -10.35
C SER A 57 -0.58 4.14 -11.75
N GLY A 58 -1.75 4.73 -11.94
CA GLY A 58 -2.41 4.85 -13.24
C GLY A 58 -3.80 4.23 -13.31
N PHE A 59 -4.34 3.73 -12.20
CA PHE A 59 -5.70 3.19 -12.16
C PHE A 59 -6.74 4.22 -12.66
N PRO A 60 -7.68 3.85 -13.55
CA PRO A 60 -7.91 2.50 -14.11
C PRO A 60 -7.23 2.25 -15.47
N GLU A 61 -6.53 3.22 -16.05
CA GLU A 61 -6.01 3.16 -17.43
C GLU A 61 -4.63 2.50 -17.54
N GLY A 62 -3.85 2.51 -16.46
CA GLY A 62 -2.49 2.01 -16.36
C GLY A 62 -2.40 0.54 -15.94
N ALA A 63 -1.22 0.14 -15.45
CA ALA A 63 -1.01 -1.21 -14.94
C ALA A 63 -1.90 -1.45 -13.70
N MET A 64 -2.80 -2.42 -13.79
CA MET A 64 -3.72 -2.77 -12.72
C MET A 64 -3.52 -4.20 -12.23
N PRO A 65 -3.76 -4.47 -10.93
CA PRO A 65 -4.01 -5.83 -10.48
C PRO A 65 -5.19 -6.43 -11.27
N PRO A 66 -5.17 -7.74 -11.55
CA PRO A 66 -6.32 -8.42 -12.16
C PRO A 66 -7.62 -8.20 -11.36
N ASP A 67 -8.76 -8.35 -12.02
CA ASP A 67 -10.06 -8.32 -11.34
C ASP A 67 -10.08 -9.29 -10.15
N GLY A 68 -10.67 -8.82 -9.05
CA GLY A 68 -10.63 -9.53 -7.77
C GLY A 68 -9.31 -9.42 -7.01
N LYS A 69 -8.34 -8.60 -7.46
CA LYS A 69 -7.05 -8.36 -6.76
C LYS A 69 -6.79 -6.91 -6.39
N LEU A 70 -7.81 -6.04 -6.51
CA LEU A 70 -7.67 -4.61 -6.22
C LEU A 70 -7.41 -4.35 -4.73
N ALA A 71 -8.05 -5.10 -3.84
CA ALA A 71 -7.93 -4.86 -2.39
C ALA A 71 -6.55 -5.23 -1.84
N SER A 72 -5.90 -6.26 -2.41
CA SER A 72 -4.52 -6.65 -2.10
C SER A 72 -3.46 -5.89 -2.88
N ALA A 73 -3.86 -4.99 -3.79
CA ALA A 73 -2.97 -4.36 -4.79
C ALA A 73 -2.23 -5.39 -5.68
N GLY A 74 -2.77 -6.60 -5.83
CA GLY A 74 -2.15 -7.71 -6.56
C GLY A 74 -1.04 -8.44 -5.79
N LYS A 75 -0.80 -8.09 -4.52
CA LYS A 75 0.26 -8.69 -3.71
C LYS A 75 -0.20 -10.04 -3.15
N SER A 76 0.50 -11.12 -3.50
CA SER A 76 0.12 -12.49 -3.09
C SER A 76 0.08 -12.68 -1.58
N ASN A 77 0.99 -12.03 -0.85
CA ASN A 77 1.06 -12.08 0.62
C ASN A 77 -0.08 -11.32 1.33
N PHE A 78 -0.84 -10.49 0.60
CA PHE A 78 -2.03 -9.77 1.09
C PHE A 78 -3.34 -10.26 0.46
N SER A 79 -3.31 -11.39 -0.24
CA SER A 79 -4.46 -11.94 -0.97
C SER A 79 -5.72 -12.17 -0.14
N GLN A 80 -5.60 -12.27 1.18
CA GLN A 80 -6.73 -12.34 2.12
C GLN A 80 -7.64 -11.12 2.01
N LEU A 81 -7.08 -9.93 1.71
CA LEU A 81 -7.84 -8.70 1.50
C LEU A 81 -8.82 -8.81 0.34
N ASP A 82 -8.58 -9.71 -0.62
CA ASP A 82 -9.43 -9.89 -1.80
C ASP A 82 -10.70 -10.69 -1.50
N SER A 83 -10.77 -11.35 -0.33
CA SER A 83 -11.98 -12.07 0.09
C SER A 83 -13.17 -11.12 0.16
N GLN A 84 -14.30 -11.51 -0.42
CA GLN A 84 -15.48 -10.65 -0.42
C GLN A 84 -16.74 -11.48 -0.17
N SER A 85 -17.44 -11.16 0.91
CA SER A 85 -18.80 -11.61 1.20
C SER A 85 -19.50 -10.51 2.02
N PRO A 86 -20.85 -10.53 2.12
CA PRO A 86 -21.59 -9.52 2.88
C PRO A 86 -21.16 -9.40 4.36
N THR A 87 -20.61 -10.47 4.94
CA THR A 87 -20.23 -10.54 6.36
C THR A 87 -18.72 -10.57 6.61
N ARG A 88 -17.89 -10.68 5.57
CA ARG A 88 -16.43 -10.89 5.71
C ARG A 88 -15.70 -9.79 6.48
N TRP A 89 -16.14 -8.54 6.32
CA TRP A 89 -15.44 -7.36 6.82
C TRP A 89 -16.26 -6.59 7.84
N ALA A 90 -15.58 -6.12 8.89
CA ALA A 90 -16.09 -5.12 9.80
C ALA A 90 -16.40 -3.82 9.05
N LYS A 91 -17.55 -3.23 9.37
CA LYS A 91 -18.12 -2.09 8.64
C LYS A 91 -18.08 -0.85 9.53
N THR A 92 -17.61 0.26 8.97
CA THR A 92 -17.76 1.57 9.59
C THR A 92 -19.02 2.22 9.04
N THR A 93 -19.95 2.59 9.92
CA THR A 93 -21.14 3.34 9.52
C THR A 93 -20.74 4.74 9.07
N ILE A 94 -21.12 5.11 7.84
CA ILE A 94 -20.91 6.44 7.27
C ILE A 94 -22.25 7.00 6.81
N LYS A 95 -22.34 8.34 6.67
CA LYS A 95 -23.49 9.01 6.08
C LYS A 95 -23.14 9.50 4.68
N SER A 96 -24.14 9.65 3.82
CA SER A 96 -23.96 10.37 2.56
C SER A 96 -23.64 11.84 2.80
N GLY A 97 -23.02 12.49 1.81
CA GLY A 97 -22.60 13.89 1.88
C GLY A 97 -21.17 14.06 2.41
N LYS A 98 -20.91 15.17 3.08
CA LYS A 98 -19.56 15.55 3.52
C LYS A 98 -19.04 14.57 4.57
N ASN A 99 -17.90 13.96 4.27
CA ASN A 99 -17.14 13.10 5.17
C ASN A 99 -15.68 13.56 5.19
N ASN A 100 -14.99 13.30 6.29
CA ASN A 100 -13.55 13.50 6.40
C ASN A 100 -12.85 12.16 6.26
N PHE A 101 -11.84 12.10 5.39
CA PHE A 101 -10.96 10.96 5.23
C PHE A 101 -9.55 11.37 5.67
N VAL A 102 -8.94 10.59 6.57
CA VAL A 102 -7.63 10.88 7.14
C VAL A 102 -6.67 9.76 6.76
N TRP A 103 -5.53 10.13 6.19
CA TRP A 103 -4.43 9.23 5.91
C TRP A 103 -3.35 9.37 6.97
N HIS A 104 -2.82 8.23 7.42
CA HIS A 104 -1.55 8.16 8.13
C HIS A 104 -0.46 7.77 7.14
N HIS A 105 0.64 8.53 7.13
CA HIS A 105 1.80 8.27 6.29
C HIS A 105 2.98 7.89 7.17
N SER A 106 3.55 6.71 6.95
CA SER A 106 4.76 6.27 7.65
C SER A 106 6.04 6.68 6.90
N ALA A 107 5.92 7.13 5.66
CA ALA A 107 7.03 7.65 4.85
C ALA A 107 6.63 8.94 4.10
N PRO A 108 7.47 9.99 4.08
CA PRO A 108 7.14 11.30 3.51
C PRO A 108 7.45 11.38 2.02
N HIS A 109 6.58 10.82 1.18
CA HIS A 109 6.73 10.91 -0.29
C HIS A 109 6.13 12.18 -0.85
N ARG A 110 6.73 12.68 -1.93
CA ARG A 110 6.12 13.75 -2.72
C ARG A 110 4.89 13.16 -3.42
N THR A 111 3.72 13.70 -3.08
CA THR A 111 2.43 13.36 -3.69
C THR A 111 2.01 14.46 -4.64
#